data_AF-Q16VE3-F1
#
_entry.id   AF-Q16VE3-F1
#
_cell.length_a   1.000
_cell.length_b   1.000
_cell.length_c   1.000
_cell.angle_alpha   90.00
_cell.angle_beta   90.00
_cell.angle_gamma   90.00
#
_symmetry.space_group_name_H-M   'P 1'
#
loop_
_entity.id
_entity.type
_entity.pdbx_description
1 polymer ?
#
loop_
_entity_poly.entity_id
_entity_poly.type
_entity_poly.pdbx_seq_one_letter_code
_entity_poly.pdbx_strand_id
1 'polypeptide(L)'
;MTRLVSSIICVWASLLLSISAQYLQNEALLQAQATCVEYLGIPEARLEQYNISVYPPDRDTMCMIRCAGIVLGFWEDEQGLLIDGAKQLFPDSGDVDLVAQKVLHCAERKLLSCDPADACARAYYSFRCAMRKFEPSNSALSTDQKLTPEKFLKAQIVCANILRIPHDHLKLYNQGVYPDDAETRCLLRCIGVRLELYSDAMGPNLDRLHSEFAIDQPLEEFKTRATLCCEANRPLIQDYCTAAYRNLYLCFREHFNAFTSQNRQTLLSHTSSPQTCIDLESDILLYGDDV
;
A
#
# COMPACT_ATOMS: atom_id res chain seq x y z
N MET A 1 8.99 -45.35 -26.73
CA MET A 1 9.73 -44.19 -26.17
C MET A 1 9.36 -42.83 -26.78
N THR A 2 8.52 -42.76 -27.83
CA THR A 2 8.15 -41.48 -28.48
C THR A 2 6.92 -40.77 -27.90
N ARG A 3 6.14 -41.39 -26.99
CA ARG A 3 4.99 -40.73 -26.35
C ARG A 3 5.29 -40.05 -25.01
N LEU A 4 6.38 -40.41 -24.32
CA LEU A 4 6.75 -39.79 -23.04
C LEU A 4 7.42 -38.42 -23.21
N VAL A 5 8.14 -38.21 -24.33
CA VAL A 5 8.86 -36.94 -24.58
C VAL A 5 7.88 -35.80 -24.93
N SER A 6 6.75 -36.11 -25.56
CA SER A 6 5.73 -35.10 -25.93
C SER A 6 4.98 -34.54 -24.72
N SER A 7 4.68 -35.36 -23.70
CA SER A 7 3.99 -34.89 -22.48
C SER A 7 4.87 -34.04 -21.57
N ILE A 8 6.19 -34.22 -21.58
CA ILE A 8 7.10 -33.42 -20.76
C ILE A 8 7.22 -32.01 -21.36
N ILE A 9 7.31 -31.86 -22.68
CA ILE A 9 7.41 -30.55 -23.34
C ILE A 9 6.16 -29.67 -23.08
N CYS A 10 4.96 -30.25 -23.03
CA CYS A 10 3.74 -29.50 -22.69
C CYS A 10 3.72 -29.00 -21.25
N VAL A 11 4.29 -29.74 -20.28
CA VAL A 11 4.31 -29.32 -18.87
C VAL A 11 5.29 -28.16 -18.67
N TRP A 12 6.43 -28.14 -19.37
CA TRP A 12 7.38 -27.02 -19.31
C TRP A 12 6.88 -25.76 -20.05
N ALA A 13 6.12 -25.92 -21.14
CA ALA A 13 5.43 -24.79 -21.77
C ALA A 13 4.32 -24.21 -20.87
N SER A 14 3.66 -25.06 -20.07
CA SER A 14 2.60 -24.63 -19.13
C SER A 14 3.16 -24.05 -17.82
N LEU A 15 4.36 -24.46 -17.40
CA LEU A 15 5.01 -23.97 -16.18
C LEU A 15 5.73 -22.63 -16.39
N LEU A 16 6.12 -22.30 -17.63
CA LEU A 16 6.61 -20.96 -18.00
C LEU A 16 5.48 -19.94 -18.21
N LEU A 17 4.22 -20.37 -18.28
CA LEU A 17 3.05 -19.49 -18.43
C LEU A 17 2.36 -19.15 -17.10
N SER A 18 2.91 -19.54 -15.96
CA SER A 18 2.26 -19.37 -14.65
C SER A 18 3.04 -18.54 -13.62
N ILE A 19 4.07 -17.77 -14.04
CA ILE A 19 4.84 -16.85 -13.16
C ILE A 19 4.48 -15.37 -13.39
N SER A 20 3.63 -15.00 -14.34
CA SER A 20 3.18 -13.61 -14.54
C SER A 20 1.91 -13.29 -13.74
N ALA A 21 1.96 -13.50 -12.42
CA ALA A 21 0.92 -13.03 -11.51
C ALA A 21 1.51 -12.06 -10.47
N GLN A 22 2.25 -11.05 -10.95
CA GLN A 22 2.61 -9.86 -10.17
C GLN A 22 2.95 -8.70 -11.13
N TYR A 23 2.17 -7.62 -11.04
CA TYR A 23 2.34 -6.31 -11.69
C TYR A 23 2.32 -6.30 -13.23
N LEU A 24 1.11 -6.24 -13.81
CA LEU A 24 0.95 -5.73 -15.18
C LEU A 24 1.16 -4.19 -15.15
N GLN A 25 2.40 -3.74 -15.05
CA GLN A 25 2.75 -2.34 -15.29
C GLN A 25 2.66 -2.10 -16.80
N ASN A 26 2.04 -1.00 -17.22
CA ASN A 26 1.83 -0.71 -18.64
C ASN A 26 3.19 -0.55 -19.35
N GLU A 27 3.47 -1.37 -20.38
CA GLU A 27 4.74 -1.35 -21.12
C GLU A 27 5.05 0.03 -21.72
N ALA A 28 4.03 0.76 -22.20
CA ALA A 28 4.20 2.11 -22.71
C ALA A 28 4.59 3.10 -21.60
N LEU A 29 4.10 2.90 -20.37
CA LEU A 29 4.54 3.68 -19.21
C LEU A 29 6.02 3.44 -18.88
N LEU A 30 6.47 2.18 -18.88
CA LEU A 30 7.88 1.86 -18.65
C LEU A 30 8.79 2.51 -19.71
N GLN A 31 8.39 2.41 -20.99
CA GLN A 31 9.15 3.00 -22.09
C GLN A 31 9.19 4.54 -22.02
N ALA A 32 8.06 5.17 -21.71
CA ALA A 32 7.99 6.62 -21.56
C ALA A 32 8.84 7.11 -20.38
N GLN A 33 8.83 6.39 -19.25
CA GLN A 33 9.66 6.70 -18.09
C GLN A 33 11.15 6.63 -18.41
N ALA A 34 11.60 5.56 -19.08
CA ALA A 34 13.00 5.42 -19.50
C ALA A 34 13.44 6.58 -20.40
N THR A 35 12.63 6.91 -21.41
CA THR A 35 12.87 8.02 -22.33
C THR A 35 12.97 9.36 -21.59
N CYS A 36 12.08 9.59 -20.63
CA CYS A 36 12.02 10.83 -19.87
C CYS A 36 13.13 10.94 -18.82
N VAL A 37 13.58 9.84 -18.24
CA VAL A 37 14.76 9.82 -17.35
C VAL A 37 16.01 10.27 -18.11
N GLU A 38 16.22 9.73 -19.31
CA GLU A 38 17.31 10.12 -20.20
C GLU A 38 17.19 11.60 -20.60
N TYR A 39 16.04 12.01 -21.13
CA TYR A 39 15.80 13.37 -21.62
C TYR A 39 15.98 14.45 -20.54
N LEU A 40 15.57 14.17 -19.30
CA LEU A 40 15.66 15.12 -18.19
C LEU A 40 17.00 15.07 -17.47
N GLY A 41 17.91 14.15 -17.84
CA GLY A 41 19.18 13.96 -17.15
C GLY A 41 19.03 13.45 -15.71
N ILE A 42 17.97 12.68 -15.45
CA ILE A 42 17.73 12.08 -14.12
C ILE A 42 18.65 10.87 -13.97
N PRO A 43 19.26 10.64 -12.78
CA PRO A 43 20.12 9.48 -12.57
C PRO A 43 19.42 8.16 -12.89
N GLU A 44 20.04 7.30 -13.69
CA GLU A 44 19.47 6.02 -14.15
C GLU A 44 19.01 5.11 -13.00
N ALA A 45 19.69 5.18 -11.84
CA ALA A 45 19.28 4.46 -10.63
C ALA A 45 17.85 4.78 -10.15
N ARG A 46 17.26 5.92 -10.57
CA ARG A 46 15.85 6.23 -10.30
C ARG A 46 14.89 5.42 -11.16
N LEU A 47 15.30 4.98 -12.35
CA LEU A 47 14.45 4.22 -13.26
C LEU A 47 13.99 2.91 -12.63
N GLU A 48 14.87 2.22 -11.88
CA GLU A 48 14.49 1.01 -11.14
C GLU A 48 13.35 1.27 -10.16
N GLN A 49 13.32 2.43 -9.49
CA GLN A 49 12.26 2.82 -8.56
C GLN A 49 10.94 3.07 -9.31
N TYR A 50 10.99 3.76 -10.45
CA TYR A 50 9.81 4.04 -11.27
C TYR A 50 9.23 2.75 -11.87
N ASN A 51 10.09 1.82 -12.31
CA ASN A 51 9.71 0.54 -12.88
C ASN A 51 9.00 -0.39 -11.88
N ILE A 52 9.17 -0.17 -10.57
CA ILE A 52 8.42 -0.86 -9.51
C ILE A 52 7.28 0.01 -8.94
N SER A 53 6.89 1.06 -9.66
CA SER A 53 5.82 2.01 -9.32
C SER A 53 6.04 2.80 -8.03
N VAL A 54 7.30 3.10 -7.69
CA VAL A 54 7.66 3.98 -6.57
C VAL A 54 7.99 5.37 -7.09
N TYR A 55 7.12 6.35 -6.79
CA TYR A 55 7.24 7.73 -7.26
C TYR A 55 7.37 8.71 -6.07
N PRO A 56 8.58 9.06 -5.63
CA PRO A 56 8.78 10.02 -4.55
C PRO A 56 8.37 11.45 -4.95
N PRO A 57 7.91 12.29 -4.00
CA PRO A 57 7.47 13.67 -4.27
C PRO A 57 8.66 14.64 -4.38
N ASP A 58 9.65 14.32 -5.20
CA ASP A 58 10.78 15.21 -5.54
C ASP A 58 10.66 15.78 -6.95
N ARG A 59 11.43 16.85 -7.23
CA ARG A 59 11.32 17.61 -8.48
C ARG A 59 11.57 16.76 -9.73
N ASP A 60 12.58 15.89 -9.67
CA ASP A 60 12.96 15.01 -10.77
C ASP A 60 11.82 14.06 -11.11
N THR A 61 11.25 13.41 -10.10
CA THR A 61 10.11 12.51 -10.27
C THR A 61 8.88 13.26 -10.78
N MET A 62 8.61 14.47 -10.26
CA MET A 62 7.47 15.28 -10.73
C MET A 62 7.60 15.62 -12.22
N CYS A 63 8.78 16.08 -12.65
CA CYS A 63 9.01 16.44 -14.04
C CYS A 63 9.11 15.21 -14.96
N MET A 64 9.60 14.07 -14.46
CA MET A 64 9.53 12.79 -15.16
C MET A 64 8.08 12.39 -15.44
N ILE A 65 7.19 12.47 -14.45
CA ILE A 65 5.77 12.16 -14.63
C ILE A 65 5.11 13.12 -15.62
N ARG A 66 5.42 14.42 -15.58
CA ARG A 66 4.97 15.39 -16.59
C ARG A 66 5.41 14.96 -18.00
N CYS A 67 6.70 14.66 -18.17
CA CYS A 67 7.25 14.22 -19.45
C CYS A 67 6.55 12.96 -19.97
N ALA A 68 6.45 11.92 -19.14
CA ALA A 68 5.77 10.68 -19.50
C ALA A 68 4.29 10.91 -19.80
N GLY A 69 3.65 11.84 -19.09
CA GLY A 69 2.27 12.25 -19.31
C GLY A 69 2.01 12.91 -20.65
N ILE A 70 2.95 13.74 -21.11
CA ILE A 70 2.90 14.34 -22.46
C ILE A 70 3.12 13.26 -23.52
N VAL A 71 4.11 12.38 -23.32
CA VAL A 71 4.43 11.28 -24.26
C VAL A 71 3.24 10.35 -24.44
N LEU A 72 2.53 10.03 -23.37
CA LEU A 72 1.39 9.11 -23.36
C LEU A 72 0.03 9.80 -23.53
N GLY A 73 0.02 11.13 -23.64
CA GLY A 73 -1.20 11.92 -23.85
C GLY A 73 -2.16 11.95 -22.66
N PHE A 74 -1.72 11.64 -21.45
CA PHE A 74 -2.54 11.79 -20.23
C PHE A 74 -2.36 13.15 -19.54
N TRP A 75 -1.41 13.97 -20.00
CA TRP A 75 -1.14 15.29 -19.43
C TRP A 75 -0.84 16.34 -20.51
N GLU A 76 -1.35 17.55 -20.28
CA GLU A 76 -1.03 18.76 -21.04
C GLU A 76 -0.94 19.93 -20.06
N ASP A 77 -0.03 20.89 -20.27
CA ASP A 77 0.23 21.92 -19.27
C ASP A 77 -0.93 22.91 -19.13
N GLU A 78 -1.57 23.26 -20.24
CA GLU A 78 -2.70 24.17 -20.30
C GLU A 78 -3.98 23.49 -19.81
N GLN A 79 -4.26 22.27 -20.28
CA GLN A 79 -5.51 21.56 -20.02
C GLN A 79 -5.48 20.71 -18.74
N GLY A 80 -4.30 20.29 -18.30
CA GLY A 80 -4.11 19.42 -17.15
C GLY A 80 -4.28 17.95 -17.48
N LEU A 81 -4.99 17.21 -16.62
CA LEU A 81 -5.15 15.76 -16.77
C LEU A 81 -6.13 15.44 -17.91
N LEU A 82 -5.69 14.66 -18.88
CA LEU A 82 -6.47 14.21 -20.02
C LEU A 82 -6.97 12.78 -19.79
N ILE A 83 -8.29 12.62 -19.66
CA ILE A 83 -8.89 11.34 -19.28
C ILE A 83 -8.74 10.27 -20.37
N ASP A 84 -8.81 10.65 -21.64
CA ASP A 84 -8.69 9.69 -22.73
C ASP A 84 -7.29 9.06 -22.83
N GLY A 85 -6.23 9.82 -22.56
CA GLY A 85 -4.88 9.27 -22.40
C GLY A 85 -4.71 8.50 -21.10
N ALA A 86 -5.31 8.98 -20.00
CA ALA A 86 -5.23 8.31 -18.70
C ALA A 86 -5.89 6.93 -18.72
N LYS A 87 -6.94 6.69 -19.54
CA LYS A 87 -7.57 5.37 -19.74
C LYS A 87 -6.55 4.27 -20.05
N GLN A 88 -5.48 4.58 -20.77
CA GLN A 88 -4.44 3.62 -21.13
C GLN A 88 -3.64 3.13 -19.90
N LEU A 89 -3.58 3.93 -18.83
CA LEU A 89 -2.94 3.55 -17.57
C LEU A 89 -3.81 2.64 -16.69
N PHE A 90 -5.08 2.43 -17.06
CA PHE A 90 -6.05 1.64 -16.32
C PHE A 90 -6.44 0.38 -17.10
N PRO A 91 -5.99 -0.82 -16.73
CA PRO A 91 -6.55 -2.04 -17.30
C PRO A 91 -8.05 -2.15 -16.97
N ASP A 92 -8.84 -2.64 -17.94
CA ASP A 92 -10.31 -2.76 -17.96
C ASP A 92 -10.91 -3.32 -16.65
N SER A 93 -11.18 -2.45 -15.69
CA SER A 93 -11.87 -2.83 -14.46
C SER A 93 -12.92 -1.77 -14.10
N GLY A 94 -14.15 -2.02 -14.55
CA GLY A 94 -15.37 -1.33 -14.13
C GLY A 94 -15.74 -0.11 -14.96
N ASP A 95 -16.85 0.51 -14.55
CA ASP A 95 -17.45 1.70 -15.14
C ASP A 95 -16.41 2.83 -15.29
N VAL A 96 -15.97 3.04 -16.53
CA VAL A 96 -14.89 3.95 -16.91
C VAL A 96 -15.23 5.39 -16.55
N ASP A 97 -16.50 5.77 -16.63
CA ASP A 97 -16.97 7.13 -16.37
C ASP A 97 -16.95 7.44 -14.87
N LEU A 98 -17.36 6.48 -14.04
CA LEU A 98 -17.27 6.59 -12.59
C LEU A 98 -15.81 6.70 -12.11
N VAL A 99 -14.90 5.96 -12.73
CA VAL A 99 -13.46 6.01 -12.43
C VAL A 99 -12.88 7.36 -12.83
N ALA A 100 -13.19 7.83 -14.04
CA ALA A 100 -12.76 9.13 -14.54
C ALA A 100 -13.22 10.27 -13.62
N GLN A 101 -14.49 10.28 -13.20
CA GLN A 101 -15.03 11.30 -12.30
C GLN A 101 -14.29 11.36 -10.95
N LYS A 102 -13.98 10.19 -10.37
CA LYS A 102 -13.23 10.11 -9.10
C LYS A 102 -11.80 10.63 -9.23
N VAL A 103 -11.14 10.31 -10.35
CA VAL A 103 -9.78 10.77 -10.63
C VAL A 103 -9.75 12.28 -10.84
N LEU A 104 -10.69 12.84 -11.61
CA LEU A 104 -10.83 14.28 -11.82
C LEU A 104 -11.07 15.04 -10.52
N HIS A 105 -12.05 14.61 -9.73
CA HIS A 105 -12.36 15.26 -8.46
C HIS A 105 -11.18 15.23 -7.47
N CYS A 106 -10.44 14.11 -7.45
CA CYS A 106 -9.21 14.03 -6.67
C CYS A 106 -8.15 15.03 -7.14
N ALA A 107 -7.93 15.11 -8.46
CA ALA A 107 -6.95 16.00 -9.07
C ALA A 107 -7.30 17.45 -8.77
N GLU A 108 -8.52 17.89 -9.07
CA GLU A 108 -9.01 19.25 -8.81
C GLU A 108 -8.71 19.69 -7.37
N ARG A 109 -9.09 18.87 -6.39
CA ARG A 109 -8.87 19.18 -4.98
C ARG A 109 -7.39 19.30 -4.61
N LYS A 110 -6.52 18.46 -5.18
CA LYS A 110 -5.06 18.51 -4.92
C LYS A 110 -4.40 19.70 -5.61
N LEU A 111 -4.90 20.10 -6.77
CA LEU A 111 -4.39 21.22 -7.54
C LEU A 111 -4.69 22.58 -6.88
N LEU A 112 -5.70 22.68 -6.01
CA LEU A 112 -5.98 23.90 -5.23
C LEU A 112 -4.78 24.39 -4.38
N SER A 113 -3.86 23.49 -4.03
CA SER A 113 -2.66 23.81 -3.25
C SER A 113 -1.38 23.84 -4.07
N CYS A 114 -1.47 23.66 -5.39
CA CYS A 114 -0.33 23.73 -6.30
C CYS A 114 -0.20 25.13 -6.90
N ASP A 115 1.04 25.57 -7.15
CA ASP A 115 1.29 26.76 -7.99
C ASP A 115 0.77 26.47 -9.41
N PRO A 116 -0.13 27.30 -9.97
CA PRO A 116 -0.60 27.16 -11.35
C PRO A 116 0.54 27.12 -12.39
N ALA A 117 1.66 27.80 -12.12
CA ALA A 117 2.83 27.83 -12.98
C ALA A 117 3.71 26.56 -12.86
N ASP A 118 3.52 25.74 -11.83
CA ASP A 118 4.31 24.52 -11.62
C ASP A 118 3.69 23.31 -12.32
N ALA A 119 3.89 23.23 -13.63
CA ALA A 119 3.39 22.14 -14.45
C ALA A 119 3.86 20.75 -14.00
N CYS A 120 5.08 20.62 -13.47
CA CYS A 120 5.60 19.33 -12.98
C CYS A 120 4.82 18.86 -11.74
N ALA A 121 4.62 19.74 -10.76
CA ALA A 121 3.86 19.40 -9.56
C ALA A 121 2.40 19.08 -9.91
N ARG A 122 1.78 19.87 -10.78
CA ARG A 122 0.39 19.66 -11.23
C ARG A 122 0.22 18.30 -11.92
N ALA A 123 1.14 17.94 -12.81
CA ALA A 123 1.13 16.64 -13.48
C ALA A 123 1.27 15.49 -12.49
N TYR A 124 2.23 15.60 -11.58
CA TYR A 124 2.52 14.58 -10.56
C TYR A 124 1.33 14.30 -9.65
N TYR A 125 0.72 15.34 -9.07
CA TYR A 125 -0.41 15.13 -8.15
C TYR A 125 -1.66 14.62 -8.86
N SER A 126 -1.85 14.97 -10.14
CA SER A 126 -2.93 14.44 -10.97
C SER A 126 -2.70 12.96 -11.32
N PHE A 127 -1.47 12.60 -11.70
CA PHE A 127 -1.06 11.21 -11.93
C PHE A 127 -1.21 10.35 -10.67
N ARG A 128 -0.88 10.88 -9.49
CA ARG A 128 -1.12 10.18 -8.22
C ARG A 128 -2.60 9.92 -7.96
N CYS A 129 -3.48 10.83 -8.37
CA CYS A 129 -4.93 10.60 -8.31
C CYS A 129 -5.38 9.47 -9.23
N ALA A 130 -4.78 9.38 -10.43
CA ALA A 130 -5.00 8.26 -11.34
C ALA A 130 -4.48 6.94 -10.73
N MET A 131 -3.24 6.92 -10.24
CA MET A 131 -2.59 5.72 -9.69
C MET A 131 -3.14 5.25 -8.33
N ARG A 132 -4.10 5.94 -7.71
CA ARG A 132 -4.74 5.54 -6.43
C ARG A 132 -5.49 4.20 -6.46
N LYS A 133 -5.66 3.57 -7.63
CA LYS A 133 -6.05 2.16 -7.70
C LYS A 133 -4.92 1.21 -7.24
N PHE A 134 -3.67 1.68 -7.18
CA PHE A 134 -2.47 0.88 -6.92
C PHE A 134 -1.62 1.34 -5.73
N GLU A 135 -1.89 2.52 -5.15
CA GLU A 135 -1.48 2.84 -3.78
C GLU A 135 -2.70 2.69 -2.84
N PRO A 136 -2.58 2.06 -1.66
CA PRO A 136 -3.62 2.14 -0.64
C PRO A 136 -3.82 3.61 -0.29
N SER A 137 -4.86 4.21 -0.86
CA SER A 137 -5.12 5.63 -0.77
C SER A 137 -5.36 6.01 0.68
N ASN A 138 -4.49 6.86 1.23
CA ASN A 138 -4.87 7.82 2.26
C ASN A 138 -5.41 9.08 1.56
N SER A 139 -6.61 9.50 1.97
CA SER A 139 -7.23 10.80 1.67
C SER A 139 -7.98 10.92 0.33
N ALA A 140 -9.08 10.20 0.24
CA ALA A 140 -10.41 10.79 0.01
C ALA A 140 -11.36 10.01 0.91
N LEU A 141 -12.27 10.72 1.60
CA LEU A 141 -13.32 10.17 2.47
C LEU A 141 -13.92 8.91 1.82
N SER A 142 -13.41 7.74 2.19
CA SER A 142 -13.84 6.45 1.69
C SER A 142 -14.93 5.96 2.63
N THR A 143 -16.09 6.60 2.56
CA THR A 143 -17.28 6.21 3.31
C THR A 143 -17.86 4.85 2.88
N ASP A 144 -17.11 3.99 2.19
CA ASP A 144 -17.69 2.79 1.58
C ASP A 144 -16.76 1.57 1.40
N GLN A 145 -15.68 1.45 2.16
CA GLN A 145 -14.94 0.17 2.20
C GLN A 145 -14.77 -0.35 3.63
N LYS A 146 -15.82 -1.05 4.09
CA LYS A 146 -15.85 -1.86 5.31
C LYS A 146 -14.53 -2.60 5.52
N LEU A 147 -14.06 -2.62 6.76
CA LEU A 147 -12.92 -3.38 7.22
C LEU A 147 -13.26 -4.88 7.17
N THR A 148 -12.58 -5.61 6.29
CA THR A 148 -12.70 -7.07 6.19
C THR A 148 -11.49 -7.73 6.86
N PRO A 149 -11.60 -8.97 7.36
CA PRO A 149 -10.46 -9.67 7.94
C PRO A 149 -9.31 -9.89 6.95
N GLU A 150 -9.58 -10.01 5.66
CA GLU A 150 -8.54 -10.12 4.62
C GLU A 150 -7.75 -8.82 4.49
N LYS A 151 -8.42 -7.65 4.55
CA LYS A 151 -7.73 -6.35 4.53
C LYS A 151 -6.88 -6.16 5.77
N PHE A 152 -7.42 -6.53 6.93
CA PHE A 152 -6.70 -6.45 8.21
C PHE A 152 -5.46 -7.35 8.18
N LEU A 153 -5.62 -8.61 7.78
CA LEU A 153 -4.54 -9.57 7.66
C LEU A 153 -3.48 -9.12 6.66
N LYS A 154 -3.89 -8.64 5.49
CA LYS A 154 -2.97 -8.09 4.47
C LYS A 154 -2.18 -6.92 5.03
N ALA A 155 -2.83 -6.01 5.78
CA ALA A 155 -2.13 -4.91 6.43
C ALA A 155 -1.14 -5.39 7.49
N GLN A 156 -1.53 -6.37 8.31
CA GLN A 156 -0.65 -6.97 9.31
C GLN A 156 0.58 -7.62 8.69
N ILE A 157 0.42 -8.45 7.64
CA ILE A 157 1.53 -9.11 6.95
C ILE A 157 2.48 -8.08 6.34
N VAL A 158 1.95 -7.08 5.61
CA VAL A 158 2.78 -6.04 5.00
C VAL A 158 3.55 -5.25 6.05
N CYS A 159 2.89 -4.86 7.14
CA CYS A 159 3.53 -4.11 8.22
C CYS A 159 4.57 -4.93 8.96
N ALA A 160 4.30 -6.21 9.22
CA ALA A 160 5.26 -7.10 9.84
C ALA A 160 6.51 -7.29 8.98
N ASN A 161 6.37 -7.39 7.66
CA ASN A 161 7.49 -7.47 6.73
C ASN A 161 8.32 -6.18 6.71
N ILE A 162 7.67 -5.01 6.63
CA ILE A 162 8.35 -3.70 6.65
C ILE A 162 9.17 -3.53 7.94
N LEU A 163 8.58 -3.91 9.08
CA LEU A 163 9.18 -3.75 10.40
C LEU A 163 10.07 -4.93 10.81
N ARG A 164 10.18 -5.96 9.95
CA ARG A 164 10.95 -7.20 10.21
C ARG A 164 10.57 -7.86 11.54
N ILE A 165 9.27 -7.97 11.80
CA ILE A 165 8.76 -8.51 13.06
C ILE A 165 9.05 -10.03 13.16
N PRO A 166 9.58 -10.52 14.30
CA PRO A 166 9.86 -11.95 14.47
C PRO A 166 8.62 -12.85 14.31
N HIS A 167 8.80 -14.05 13.77
CA HIS A 167 7.72 -15.02 13.56
C HIS A 167 6.94 -15.38 14.83
N ASP A 168 7.59 -15.40 15.99
CA ASP A 168 6.90 -15.71 17.25
C ASP A 168 5.92 -14.62 17.68
N HIS A 169 6.23 -13.34 17.39
CA HIS A 169 5.29 -12.25 17.59
C HIS A 169 4.09 -12.34 16.64
N LEU A 170 4.31 -12.77 15.38
CA LEU A 170 3.22 -12.98 14.41
C LEU A 170 2.19 -14.01 14.90
N LYS A 171 2.63 -15.09 15.56
CA LYS A 171 1.72 -16.09 16.15
C LYS A 171 0.81 -15.47 17.20
N LEU A 172 1.35 -14.58 18.06
CA LEU A 172 0.57 -13.87 19.07
C LEU A 172 -0.45 -12.93 18.43
N TYR A 173 -0.06 -12.14 17.43
CA TYR A 173 -0.99 -11.20 16.77
C TYR A 173 -2.13 -11.92 16.07
N ASN A 174 -1.87 -13.06 15.42
CA ASN A 174 -2.91 -13.88 14.79
C ASN A 174 -3.91 -14.46 15.80
N GLN A 175 -3.54 -14.51 17.08
CA GLN A 175 -4.41 -14.88 18.20
C GLN A 175 -5.11 -13.67 18.85
N GLY A 176 -4.85 -12.45 18.36
CA GLY A 176 -5.36 -11.21 18.93
C GLY A 176 -4.60 -10.73 20.17
N VAL A 177 -3.40 -11.27 20.41
CA VAL A 177 -2.55 -10.89 21.54
C VAL A 177 -1.50 -9.89 21.06
N TYR A 178 -1.62 -8.65 21.52
CA TYR A 178 -0.71 -7.55 21.19
C TYR A 178 0.01 -7.05 22.47
N PRO A 179 1.20 -7.59 22.79
CA PRO A 179 1.99 -7.16 23.94
C PRO A 179 2.44 -5.69 23.84
N ASP A 180 2.78 -5.09 24.98
CA ASP A 180 3.23 -3.69 25.05
C ASP A 180 4.76 -3.56 24.89
N ASP A 181 5.25 -3.89 23.69
CA ASP A 181 6.67 -3.76 23.29
C ASP A 181 6.83 -2.85 22.05
N ALA A 182 8.07 -2.49 21.73
CA ALA A 182 8.37 -1.51 20.68
C ALA A 182 7.90 -2.00 19.29
N GLU A 183 8.11 -3.27 19.00
CA GLU A 183 7.72 -3.95 17.78
C GLU A 183 6.19 -3.91 17.58
N THR A 184 5.44 -4.28 18.62
CA THR A 184 3.97 -4.31 18.60
C THR A 184 3.40 -2.91 18.48
N ARG A 185 3.97 -1.93 19.18
CA ARG A 185 3.55 -0.53 19.09
C ARG A 185 3.67 0.00 17.67
N CYS A 186 4.82 -0.22 17.03
CA CYS A 186 5.04 0.23 15.66
C CYS A 186 4.23 -0.57 14.63
N LEU A 187 3.98 -1.85 14.88
CA LEU A 187 3.08 -2.65 14.04
C LEU A 187 1.67 -2.07 14.03
N LEU A 188 1.11 -1.74 15.20
CA LEU A 188 -0.23 -1.17 15.31
C LEU A 188 -0.33 0.22 14.69
N ARG A 189 0.72 1.04 14.79
CA ARG A 189 0.82 2.28 14.00
C ARG A 189 0.71 2.00 12.51
N CYS A 190 1.53 1.09 11.98
CA CYS A 190 1.54 0.78 10.55
C CYS A 190 0.18 0.26 10.08
N ILE A 191 -0.44 -0.67 10.81
CA ILE A 191 -1.76 -1.21 10.49
C ILE A 191 -2.81 -0.10 10.50
N GLY A 192 -2.82 0.73 11.55
CA GLY A 192 -3.76 1.84 11.70
C GLY A 192 -3.66 2.86 10.57
N VAL A 193 -2.44 3.22 10.17
CA VAL A 193 -2.19 4.15 9.05
C VAL A 193 -2.60 3.55 7.70
N ARG A 194 -2.28 2.27 7.45
CA ARG A 194 -2.62 1.61 6.17
C ARG A 194 -4.12 1.35 6.00
N LEU A 195 -4.84 1.18 7.10
CA LEU A 195 -6.29 0.97 7.11
C LEU A 195 -7.07 2.28 7.36
N GLU A 196 -6.37 3.42 7.36
CA GLU A 196 -6.91 4.76 7.68
C GLU A 196 -7.77 4.81 8.98
N LEU A 197 -7.48 3.93 9.94
CA LEU A 197 -8.02 3.95 11.30
C LEU A 197 -7.29 4.97 12.19
N TYR A 198 -6.10 5.42 11.77
CA TYR A 198 -5.22 6.29 12.54
C TYR A 198 -4.34 7.15 11.63
N SER A 199 -3.95 8.33 12.11
CA SER A 199 -2.86 9.13 11.53
C SER A 199 -2.02 9.74 12.64
N ASP A 200 -0.73 9.95 12.38
CA ASP A 200 0.18 10.58 13.37
C ASP A 200 -0.23 12.03 13.71
N ALA A 201 -0.86 12.73 12.76
CA ALA A 201 -1.26 14.12 12.92
C ALA A 201 -2.57 14.30 13.71
N MET A 202 -3.56 13.43 13.45
CA MET A 202 -4.92 13.59 14.02
C MET A 202 -5.27 12.52 15.06
N GLY A 203 -4.41 11.50 15.24
CA GLY A 203 -4.72 10.35 16.09
C GLY A 203 -5.74 9.40 15.45
N PRO A 204 -6.53 8.67 16.27
CA PRO A 204 -7.53 7.73 15.79
C PRO A 204 -8.64 8.41 14.96
N ASN A 205 -9.03 7.78 13.86
CA ASN A 205 -10.16 8.22 13.04
C ASN A 205 -11.47 7.73 13.67
N LEU A 206 -12.06 8.55 14.54
CA LEU A 206 -13.21 8.14 15.36
C LEU A 206 -14.47 7.84 14.55
N ASP A 207 -14.73 8.58 13.48
CA ASP A 207 -15.88 8.32 12.61
C ASP A 207 -15.74 6.95 11.92
N ARG A 208 -14.53 6.64 11.44
CA ARG A 208 -14.27 5.33 10.85
C ARG A 208 -14.36 4.21 11.88
N LEU A 209 -13.68 4.34 13.02
CA LEU A 209 -13.71 3.33 14.08
C LEU A 209 -15.13 3.04 14.56
N HIS A 210 -15.98 4.07 14.66
CA HIS A 210 -17.39 3.91 14.97
C HIS A 210 -18.12 3.09 13.91
N SER A 211 -17.99 3.48 12.63
CA SER A 211 -18.64 2.79 11.53
C SER A 211 -18.24 1.31 11.39
N GLU A 212 -16.99 0.97 11.77
CA GLU A 212 -16.46 -0.39 11.66
C GLU A 212 -16.77 -1.27 12.88
N PHE A 213 -16.77 -0.69 14.09
CA PHE A 213 -16.77 -1.48 15.33
C PHE A 213 -17.92 -1.21 16.29
N ALA A 214 -18.66 -0.13 16.10
CA ALA A 214 -19.61 0.37 17.11
C ALA A 214 -20.83 1.05 16.48
N ILE A 215 -21.27 0.61 15.29
CA ILE A 215 -22.42 1.21 14.58
C ILE A 215 -23.73 1.14 15.39
N ASP A 216 -23.80 0.22 16.35
CA ASP A 216 -24.89 0.03 17.31
C ASP A 216 -24.84 1.01 18.51
N GLN A 217 -23.75 1.77 18.67
CA GLN A 217 -23.59 2.77 19.73
C GLN A 217 -23.85 4.18 19.20
N PRO A 218 -24.36 5.14 20.01
CA PRO A 218 -24.44 6.53 19.59
C PRO A 218 -23.04 7.13 19.33
N LEU A 219 -22.87 7.79 18.17
CA LEU A 219 -21.58 8.34 17.72
C LEU A 219 -20.95 9.30 18.74
N GLU A 220 -21.74 10.20 19.32
CA GLU A 220 -21.24 11.19 20.29
C GLU A 220 -20.74 10.54 21.58
N GLU A 221 -21.42 9.51 22.08
CA GLU A 221 -20.96 8.77 23.26
C GLU A 221 -19.66 8.02 22.98
N PHE A 222 -19.57 7.40 21.79
CA PHE A 222 -18.36 6.73 21.33
C PHE A 222 -17.18 7.71 21.25
N LYS A 223 -17.38 8.88 20.62
CA LYS A 223 -16.35 9.94 20.52
C LYS A 223 -15.95 10.50 21.89
N THR A 224 -16.90 10.67 22.80
CA THR A 224 -16.64 11.16 24.16
C THR A 224 -15.75 10.18 24.92
N ARG A 225 -16.09 8.88 24.93
CA ARG A 225 -15.26 7.84 25.57
C ARG A 225 -13.87 7.76 24.97
N ALA A 226 -13.77 7.79 23.64
CA ALA A 226 -12.50 7.75 22.93
C ALA A 226 -11.60 8.95 23.28
N THR A 227 -12.17 10.16 23.30
CA THR A 227 -11.45 11.40 23.65
C THR A 227 -10.91 11.33 25.07
N LEU A 228 -11.73 10.96 26.06
CA LEU A 228 -11.30 10.80 27.45
C LEU A 228 -10.14 9.81 27.59
N CYS A 229 -10.19 8.69 26.88
CA CYS A 229 -9.11 7.71 26.89
C CYS A 229 -7.82 8.26 26.24
N CYS A 230 -7.92 8.96 25.11
CA CYS A 230 -6.77 9.57 24.44
C CYS A 230 -6.12 10.66 25.30
N GLU A 231 -6.92 11.48 25.98
CA GLU A 231 -6.45 12.51 26.91
C GLU A 231 -5.71 11.90 28.10
N ALA A 232 -6.25 10.82 28.70
CA ALA A 232 -5.60 10.10 29.79
C ALA A 232 -4.24 9.50 29.39
N ASN A 233 -4.05 9.15 28.11
CA ASN A 233 -2.79 8.61 27.60
C ASN A 233 -1.77 9.69 27.22
N ARG A 234 -2.17 10.95 27.04
CA ARG A 234 -1.28 12.05 26.60
C ARG A 234 0.07 12.14 27.33
N PRO A 235 0.17 12.02 28.67
CA PRO A 235 1.47 12.13 29.36
C PRO A 235 2.39 10.92 29.13
N LEU A 236 1.86 9.80 28.61
CA LEU A 236 2.59 8.55 28.40
C LEU A 236 3.10 8.39 26.95
N ILE A 237 2.80 9.35 26.08
CA ILE A 237 3.16 9.32 24.66
C ILE A 237 4.57 9.89 24.49
N GLN A 238 5.49 9.03 24.04
CA GLN A 238 6.89 9.40 23.83
C GLN A 238 7.26 9.51 22.34
N ASP A 239 6.53 8.80 21.48
CA ASP A 239 6.77 8.68 20.05
C ASP A 239 5.48 8.28 19.32
N TYR A 240 5.50 8.30 17.98
CA TYR A 240 4.33 7.98 17.17
C TYR A 240 3.85 6.52 17.31
N CYS A 241 4.75 5.56 17.51
CA CYS A 241 4.37 4.17 17.73
C CYS A 241 3.67 4.01 19.09
N THR A 242 4.21 4.62 20.14
CA THR A 242 3.56 4.67 21.46
C THR A 242 2.21 5.39 21.40
N ALA A 243 2.10 6.48 20.65
CA ALA A 243 0.85 7.19 20.42
C ALA A 243 -0.21 6.29 19.78
N ALA A 244 0.13 5.58 18.71
CA ALA A 244 -0.78 4.66 18.04
C ALA A 244 -1.19 3.50 18.97
N TYR A 245 -0.23 2.86 19.63
CA TYR A 245 -0.55 1.76 20.55
C TYR A 245 -1.53 2.19 21.64
N ARG A 246 -1.27 3.32 22.29
CA ARG A 246 -2.12 3.81 23.38
C ARG A 246 -3.48 4.32 22.88
N ASN A 247 -3.47 5.19 21.88
CA ASN A 247 -4.69 5.88 21.47
C ASN A 247 -5.53 5.06 20.49
N LEU A 248 -4.93 4.28 19.59
CA LEU A 248 -5.65 3.42 18.65
C LEU A 248 -5.94 2.04 19.23
N TYR A 249 -4.96 1.35 19.83
CA TYR A 249 -5.20 -0.02 20.29
C TYR A 249 -5.77 -0.07 21.70
N LEU A 250 -5.15 0.56 22.70
CA LEU A 250 -5.62 0.43 24.09
C LEU A 250 -7.01 1.02 24.30
N CYS A 251 -7.30 2.20 23.73
CA CYS A 251 -8.62 2.83 23.85
C CYS A 251 -9.74 2.05 23.15
N PHE A 252 -9.41 1.18 22.19
CA PHE A 252 -10.38 0.40 21.42
C PHE A 252 -10.12 -1.11 21.53
N ARG A 253 -9.42 -1.55 22.60
CA ARG A 253 -8.91 -2.92 22.75
C ARG A 253 -10.03 -3.95 22.60
N GLU A 254 -11.17 -3.69 23.23
CA GLU A 254 -12.32 -4.59 23.18
C GLU A 254 -12.84 -4.79 21.75
N HIS A 255 -12.87 -3.72 20.95
CA HIS A 255 -13.29 -3.77 19.55
C HIS A 255 -12.29 -4.55 18.68
N PHE A 256 -10.98 -4.30 18.81
CA PHE A 256 -9.95 -5.07 18.09
C PHE A 256 -9.95 -6.55 18.49
N ASN A 257 -10.14 -6.84 19.78
CA ASN A 257 -10.21 -8.21 20.30
C ASN A 257 -11.47 -8.94 19.80
N ALA A 258 -12.62 -8.24 19.77
CA ALA A 258 -13.87 -8.78 19.23
C ALA A 258 -13.73 -9.06 17.73
N PHE A 259 -13.20 -8.12 16.95
CA PHE A 259 -12.93 -8.30 15.52
C PHE A 259 -12.02 -9.51 15.28
N THR A 260 -10.91 -9.61 16.01
CA THR A 260 -9.96 -10.73 15.86
C THR A 260 -10.60 -12.07 16.24
N SER A 261 -11.41 -12.09 17.30
CA SER A 261 -12.10 -13.31 17.76
C SER A 261 -13.16 -13.78 16.78
N GLN A 262 -13.97 -12.87 16.24
CA GLN A 262 -15.01 -13.18 15.25
C GLN A 262 -14.42 -13.69 13.92
N ASN A 263 -13.23 -13.20 13.55
CA ASN A 263 -12.60 -13.52 12.28
C ASN A 263 -11.42 -14.50 12.40
N ARG A 264 -11.32 -15.22 13.53
CA ARG A 264 -10.18 -16.08 13.86
C ARG A 264 -9.82 -17.07 12.75
N GLN A 265 -10.81 -17.67 12.08
CA GLN A 265 -10.57 -18.65 11.02
C GLN A 265 -9.79 -18.05 9.84
N THR A 266 -10.20 -16.87 9.37
CA THR A 266 -9.52 -16.14 8.29
C THR A 266 -8.13 -15.65 8.72
N LEU A 267 -7.97 -15.24 9.97
CA LEU A 267 -6.69 -14.74 10.48
C LEU A 267 -5.67 -15.86 10.75
N LEU A 268 -6.14 -17.10 11.01
CA LEU A 268 -5.28 -18.26 11.24
C LEU A 268 -4.95 -19.07 9.96
N SER A 269 -5.78 -19.02 8.92
CA SER A 269 -5.61 -19.85 7.71
C SER A 269 -4.30 -19.60 6.95
N HIS A 270 -3.62 -18.47 7.19
CA HIS A 270 -2.33 -18.14 6.60
C HIS A 270 -1.11 -18.51 7.48
N THR A 271 -1.30 -19.25 8.57
CA THR A 271 -0.20 -19.72 9.46
C THR A 271 0.37 -21.09 9.07
N SER A 272 -0.18 -21.77 8.07
CA SER A 272 0.25 -23.10 7.63
C SER A 272 1.04 -23.06 6.32
N SER A 273 2.20 -22.43 6.33
CA SER A 273 3.34 -22.86 5.51
C SER A 273 4.61 -22.74 6.37
N PRO A 274 5.30 -23.83 6.69
CA PRO A 274 6.55 -23.75 7.42
C PRO A 274 7.65 -23.25 6.47
N GLN A 275 8.18 -22.04 6.73
CA GLN A 275 9.55 -21.74 6.34
C GLN A 275 10.47 -22.68 7.13
N THR A 276 10.88 -23.79 6.51
CA THR A 276 12.07 -24.53 6.94
C THR A 276 13.29 -23.88 6.33
N CYS A 277 14.14 -23.31 7.18
CA CYS A 277 15.54 -23.04 6.87
C CYS A 277 16.25 -24.37 6.58
N ILE A 278 17.06 -24.42 5.51
CA ILE A 278 18.15 -25.40 5.36
C ILE A 278 19.43 -24.61 5.06
N ASP A 279 20.28 -24.58 6.08
CA ASP A 279 21.75 -24.63 6.10
C ASP A 279 22.58 -23.76 5.13
N LEU A 280 23.24 -22.76 5.72
CA LEU A 280 24.55 -22.27 5.31
C LEU A 280 25.62 -23.21 5.88
N GLU A 281 26.18 -24.10 5.07
CA GLU A 281 27.58 -24.58 5.12
C GLU A 281 27.87 -25.51 3.94
N SER A 282 29.08 -25.41 3.37
CA SER A 282 29.62 -25.97 2.10
C SER A 282 29.16 -25.22 0.84
N ASP A 283 29.97 -24.46 0.09
CA ASP A 283 31.40 -24.56 -0.19
C ASP A 283 32.05 -23.17 -0.36
N ILE A 284 32.99 -22.86 0.52
CA ILE A 284 34.21 -22.13 0.13
C ILE A 284 35.12 -23.17 -0.54
N LEU A 285 35.92 -22.74 -1.53
CA LEU A 285 36.81 -23.49 -2.45
C LEU A 285 36.06 -23.86 -3.75
N LEU A 286 36.33 -23.28 -4.93
CA LEU A 286 37.61 -23.00 -5.58
C LEU A 286 37.44 -21.88 -6.64
N TYR A 287 38.25 -20.83 -6.52
CA TYR A 287 38.86 -20.22 -7.70
C TYR A 287 39.91 -21.23 -8.22
N GLY A 288 39.92 -21.51 -9.53
CA GLY A 288 41.01 -22.28 -10.15
C GLY A 288 40.64 -22.90 -11.49
N ASP A 289 41.11 -22.25 -12.55
CA ASP A 289 41.68 -22.81 -13.79
C ASP A 289 40.80 -23.36 -14.93
N ASP A 290 41.06 -22.77 -16.11
CA ASP A 290 41.10 -23.33 -17.48
C ASP A 290 39.86 -24.00 -18.10
N VAL A 291 39.24 -23.32 -19.09
CA VAL A 291 39.28 -23.60 -20.55
C VAL A 291 38.81 -22.36 -21.33
#